data_AF-A0A7V9ACW5-F1
#
_entry.id   AF-A0A7V9ACW5-F1
#
_cell.length_a   1.000
_cell.length_b   1.000
_cell.length_c   1.000
_cell.angle_alpha   90.00
_cell.angle_beta   90.00
_cell.angle_gamma   90.00
#
_symmetry.space_group_name_H-M   'P 1'
#
loop_
_entity.id
_entity.type
_entity.pdbx_description
1 polymer ?
#
loop_
_entity_poly.entity_id
_entity_poly.type
_entity_poly.pdbx_seq_one_letter_code
_entity_poly.pdbx_strand_id
1 'polypeptide(L)'
;MNEISAKELYKLYYDTIAKCCTFNLNSYSDDELFYNLFEEFDIGVHSFFHDMSLARLSKSSLIDDVALNLSKKIREKWLSLSGSICDKTITAEQIKTDIAWQELFSLCDQLKSRLDGLK
;
A
#
# COMPACT_ATOMS: atom_id res chain seq x y z
N MET A 1 -4.34 -22.26 -13.24
CA MET A 1 -4.44 -20.89 -12.72
C MET A 1 -3.75 -20.01 -13.75
N ASN A 2 -4.48 -19.15 -14.46
CA ASN A 2 -3.85 -18.29 -15.47
C ASN A 2 -2.91 -17.32 -14.74
N GLU A 3 -1.65 -17.27 -15.18
CA GLU A 3 -0.69 -16.35 -14.62
C GLU A 3 -1.13 -14.92 -14.99
N ILE A 4 -1.39 -14.07 -14.00
CA ILE A 4 -1.74 -12.67 -14.27
C ILE A 4 -0.58 -12.00 -15.01
N SER A 5 -0.89 -11.20 -16.03
CA SER A 5 0.13 -10.48 -16.79
C SER A 5 0.78 -9.39 -15.94
N ALA A 6 1.98 -8.94 -16.32
CA ALA A 6 2.67 -7.86 -15.61
C ALA A 6 1.85 -6.55 -15.58
N LYS A 7 1.06 -6.27 -16.63
CA LYS A 7 0.19 -5.09 -16.68
C LYS A 7 -1.01 -5.22 -15.74
N GLU A 8 -1.60 -6.40 -15.62
CA GLU A 8 -2.68 -6.66 -14.66
C GLU A 8 -2.16 -6.60 -13.22
N LEU A 9 -0.99 -7.19 -12.98
CA LEU A 9 -0.29 -7.08 -11.70
C LEU A 9 -0.03 -5.61 -11.33
N TYR A 10 0.40 -4.79 -12.30
CA TYR A 10 0.63 -3.37 -12.06
C TYR A 10 -0.65 -2.61 -11.70
N LYS A 11 -1.78 -2.93 -12.33
CA LYS A 11 -3.07 -2.32 -11.97
C LYS A 11 -3.45 -2.63 -10.53
N LEU A 12 -3.39 -3.91 -10.15
CA LEU A 12 -3.70 -4.35 -8.79
C LEU A 12 -2.75 -3.72 -7.75
N TYR A 13 -1.46 -3.62 -8.09
CA TYR A 13 -0.44 -2.95 -7.31
C TYR A 13 -0.73 -1.45 -7.13
N TYR A 14 -1.08 -0.74 -8.22
CA TYR A 14 -1.40 0.68 -8.18
C TYR A 14 -2.70 0.95 -7.40
N ASP A 15 -3.73 0.14 -7.62
CA ASP A 15 -5.01 0.23 -6.93
C ASP A 15 -4.84 0.02 -5.42
N THR A 16 -3.97 -0.92 -5.02
CA THR A 16 -3.61 -1.13 -3.60
C THR A 16 -3.09 0.16 -2.97
N ILE A 17 -2.13 0.83 -3.60
CA ILE A 17 -1.60 2.10 -3.06
C ILE A 17 -2.65 3.19 -2.96
N ALA A 18 -3.54 3.27 -3.95
CA ALA A 18 -4.61 4.26 -3.94
C ALA A 18 -5.52 4.11 -2.70
N LYS A 19 -5.67 2.91 -2.12
CA LYS A 19 -6.46 2.70 -0.91
C LYS A 19 -5.85 3.30 0.37
N CYS A 20 -4.54 3.46 0.40
CA CYS A 20 -3.79 3.91 1.59
C CYS A 20 -3.21 5.33 1.43
N CYS A 21 -3.56 6.06 0.37
CA CYS A 21 -3.12 7.44 0.15
C CYS A 21 -3.89 8.43 1.02
N THR A 22 -3.22 9.45 1.54
CA THR A 22 -3.76 10.41 2.53
C THR A 22 -5.00 11.14 2.03
N PHE A 23 -5.07 11.43 0.72
CA PHE A 23 -6.22 12.08 0.09
C PHE A 23 -7.53 11.30 0.30
N ASN A 24 -7.46 9.96 0.25
CA ASN A 24 -8.63 9.10 0.39
C ASN A 24 -9.03 8.94 1.88
N LEU A 25 -8.05 8.83 2.77
CA LEU A 25 -8.26 8.53 4.20
C LEU A 25 -8.97 9.66 4.96
N ASN A 26 -8.75 10.92 4.56
CA ASN A 26 -9.45 12.07 5.15
C ASN A 26 -10.92 12.14 4.73
N SER A 27 -11.29 11.45 3.66
CA SER A 27 -12.65 11.44 3.09
C SER A 27 -13.48 10.24 3.56
N TYR A 28 -12.84 9.21 4.11
CA TYR A 28 -13.49 7.99 4.56
C TYR A 28 -14.13 8.14 5.94
N SER A 29 -15.31 7.55 6.07
CA SER A 29 -15.87 7.18 7.38
C SER A 29 -14.96 6.18 8.09
N ASP A 30 -15.17 6.00 9.39
CA ASP A 30 -14.35 5.08 10.18
C ASP A 30 -14.44 3.64 9.63
N ASP A 31 -15.65 3.17 9.31
CA ASP A 31 -15.84 1.83 8.73
C ASP A 31 -15.15 1.67 7.37
N GLU A 32 -15.24 2.68 6.49
CA GLU A 32 -14.54 2.67 5.20
C GLU A 32 -13.02 2.69 5.37
N LEU A 33 -12.51 3.42 6.38
CA LEU A 33 -11.08 3.44 6.70
C LEU A 33 -10.62 2.04 7.10
N PHE A 34 -11.33 1.38 8.01
CA PHE A 34 -10.99 0.04 8.45
C PHE A 34 -11.07 -0.97 7.31
N TYR A 35 -12.13 -0.94 6.51
CA TYR A 35 -12.27 -1.83 5.36
C TYR A 35 -11.14 -1.65 4.34
N ASN A 36 -10.84 -0.40 3.96
CA ASN A 36 -9.78 -0.15 2.97
C ASN A 36 -8.39 -0.52 3.49
N LEU A 37 -8.10 -0.33 4.78
CA LEU A 37 -6.78 -0.63 5.35
C LEU A 37 -6.62 -2.12 5.67
N PHE A 38 -7.53 -2.70 6.44
CA PHE A 38 -7.36 -4.04 7.01
C PHE A 38 -7.97 -5.16 6.16
N GLU A 39 -8.70 -4.84 5.09
CA GLU A 39 -9.16 -5.85 4.13
C GLU A 39 -8.48 -5.62 2.77
N GLU A 40 -8.78 -4.51 2.09
CA GLU A 40 -8.31 -4.30 0.71
C GLU A 40 -6.79 -4.09 0.64
N PHE A 41 -6.27 -3.15 1.43
CA PHE A 41 -4.85 -2.82 1.43
C PHE A 41 -4.01 -3.94 2.02
N ASP A 42 -4.44 -4.57 3.11
CA ASP A 42 -3.75 -5.71 3.72
C ASP A 42 -3.53 -6.84 2.71
N ILE A 43 -4.61 -7.29 2.05
CA ILE A 43 -4.56 -8.34 1.02
C ILE A 43 -3.62 -7.91 -0.12
N GLY A 44 -3.73 -6.65 -0.55
CA GLY A 44 -2.92 -6.09 -1.63
C GLY A 44 -1.43 -6.02 -1.29
N VAL A 45 -1.07 -5.60 -0.09
CA VAL A 45 0.33 -5.52 0.37
C VAL A 45 0.92 -6.92 0.54
N HIS A 46 0.16 -7.87 1.08
CA HIS A 46 0.63 -9.25 1.20
C HIS A 46 0.85 -9.91 -0.17
N SER A 47 0.07 -9.53 -1.19
CA SER A 47 0.10 -10.17 -2.51
C SER A 47 1.00 -9.45 -3.52
N PHE A 48 0.74 -8.17 -3.77
CA PHE A 48 1.35 -7.40 -4.87
C PHE A 48 2.65 -6.71 -4.47
N PHE A 49 2.86 -6.48 -3.17
CA PHE A 49 4.11 -5.94 -2.62
C PHE A 49 5.09 -7.03 -2.18
N HIS A 50 4.74 -8.30 -2.41
CA HIS A 50 5.66 -9.41 -2.20
C HIS A 50 6.85 -9.33 -3.17
N ASP A 51 8.03 -9.80 -2.74
CA ASP A 51 9.28 -9.68 -3.51
C ASP A 51 9.18 -10.27 -4.92
N MET A 52 8.48 -11.38 -5.08
CA MET A 52 8.24 -12.00 -6.38
C MET A 52 7.40 -11.12 -7.31
N SER A 53 6.37 -10.46 -6.79
CA SER A 53 5.51 -9.55 -7.54
C SER A 53 6.27 -8.30 -7.96
N LEU A 54 7.01 -7.70 -7.02
CA LEU A 54 7.85 -6.53 -7.27
C LEU A 54 8.97 -6.82 -8.27
N ALA A 55 9.62 -7.98 -8.19
CA ALA A 55 10.63 -8.40 -9.16
C ALA A 55 10.05 -8.56 -10.57
N ARG A 56 8.81 -9.05 -10.72
CA ARG A 56 8.12 -9.14 -12.02
C ARG A 56 7.81 -7.76 -12.59
N LEU A 57 7.35 -6.82 -11.76
CA LEU A 57 7.07 -5.43 -12.17
C LEU A 57 8.33 -4.70 -12.59
N SER A 58 9.41 -4.84 -11.83
CA SER A 58 10.72 -4.23 -12.14
C SER A 58 11.31 -4.80 -13.44
N LYS A 59 11.28 -6.13 -13.63
CA LYS A 59 11.71 -6.78 -14.90
C LYS A 59 10.91 -6.33 -16.12
N SER A 60 9.66 -5.91 -15.93
CA SER A 60 8.79 -5.42 -16.99
C SER A 60 8.94 -3.91 -17.22
N SER A 61 9.86 -3.24 -16.54
CA SER A 61 10.06 -1.79 -16.56
C SER A 61 8.81 -0.98 -16.21
N LEU A 62 7.88 -1.57 -15.44
CA LEU A 62 6.66 -0.90 -14.99
C LEU A 62 6.87 -0.11 -13.70
N ILE A 63 7.90 -0.47 -12.93
CA ILE A 63 8.37 0.26 -11.77
C ILE A 63 9.89 0.42 -11.88
N ASP A 64 10.42 1.53 -11.39
CA ASP A 64 11.85 1.77 -11.30
C ASP A 64 12.41 1.36 -9.92
N ASP A 65 13.72 1.48 -9.74
CA ASP A 65 14.40 1.12 -8.48
C ASP A 65 13.90 1.96 -7.29
N VAL A 66 13.50 3.21 -7.54
CA VAL A 66 12.95 4.10 -6.51
C VAL A 66 11.58 3.60 -6.05
N ALA A 67 10.66 3.32 -6.98
CA ALA A 67 9.36 2.75 -6.68
C ALA A 67 9.51 1.39 -5.99
N LEU A 68 10.41 0.52 -6.46
CA LEU A 68 10.70 -0.77 -5.86
C LEU A 68 11.13 -0.65 -4.39
N ASN A 69 12.04 0.27 -4.08
CA ASN A 69 12.50 0.48 -2.71
C ASN A 69 11.38 1.05 -1.81
N LEU A 70 10.58 1.99 -2.34
CA LEU A 70 9.41 2.50 -1.63
C LEU A 70 8.39 1.40 -1.35
N SER A 71 8.12 0.50 -2.31
CA SER A 71 7.20 -0.62 -2.11
C SER A 71 7.65 -1.52 -0.96
N LYS A 72 8.95 -1.86 -0.91
CA LYS A 72 9.49 -2.69 0.18
C LYS A 72 9.32 -2.02 1.54
N LYS A 73 9.63 -0.72 1.64
CA LYS A 73 9.44 0.06 2.87
C LYS A 73 7.99 0.10 3.31
N ILE A 74 7.05 0.30 2.38
CA ILE A 74 5.61 0.31 2.68
C ILE A 74 5.18 -1.03 3.26
N ARG A 75 5.59 -2.14 2.64
CA ARG A 75 5.27 -3.48 3.13
C ARG A 75 5.85 -3.75 4.52
N GLU A 76 7.13 -3.45 4.73
CA GLU A 76 7.78 -3.61 6.04
C GLU A 76 7.09 -2.78 7.13
N LYS A 77 6.73 -1.53 6.79
CA LYS A 77 6.04 -0.63 7.71
C LYS A 77 4.63 -1.12 8.03
N TRP A 78 3.88 -1.55 7.02
CA TRP A 78 2.56 -2.16 7.19
C TRP A 78 2.61 -3.38 8.10
N LEU A 79 3.51 -4.33 7.85
CA LEU A 79 3.65 -5.54 8.68
C LEU A 79 4.01 -5.23 10.14
N SER A 80 4.81 -4.19 10.37
CA SER A 80 5.17 -3.74 11.71
C SER A 80 3.97 -3.11 12.44
N LEU A 81 3.16 -2.33 11.72
CA LEU A 81 1.95 -1.69 12.23
C LEU A 81 0.84 -2.72 12.48
N SER A 82 0.49 -3.54 11.48
CA SER A 82 -0.54 -4.58 11.56
C SER A 82 -0.24 -5.63 12.64
N GLY A 83 1.03 -6.01 12.78
CA GLY A 83 1.48 -6.89 13.85
C GLY A 83 1.33 -6.31 15.26
N SER A 84 1.32 -4.98 15.40
CA SER A 84 1.16 -4.29 16.69
C SER A 84 -0.31 -4.03 17.07
N ILE A 85 -1.24 -4.16 16.13
CA ILE A 85 -2.68 -3.88 16.29
C ILE A 85 -3.44 -5.12 16.81
N CYS A 86 -2.74 -6.18 17.19
CA CYS A 86 -3.31 -7.40 17.76
C CYS A 86 -4.23 -7.16 18.98
N ASP A 87 -4.19 -5.98 19.60
CA ASP A 87 -5.23 -5.51 20.52
C ASP A 87 -6.30 -4.67 19.79
N LYS A 88 -7.52 -5.21 19.72
CA LYS A 88 -8.72 -4.73 19.00
C LYS A 88 -9.28 -3.34 19.42
N THR A 89 -8.45 -2.41 19.88
CA THR A 89 -8.89 -1.11 20.43
C THR A 89 -8.39 0.10 19.63
N ILE A 90 -7.70 -0.10 18.51
CA ILE A 90 -7.30 1.04 17.68
C ILE A 90 -8.53 1.72 17.06
N THR A 91 -8.65 3.03 17.23
CA THR A 91 -9.72 3.83 16.62
C THR A 91 -9.23 4.48 15.31
N ALA A 92 -10.17 4.84 14.45
CA ALA A 92 -9.86 5.56 13.21
C ALA A 92 -9.11 6.89 13.49
N GLU A 93 -9.46 7.58 14.57
CA GLU A 93 -8.77 8.79 15.01
C GLU A 93 -7.31 8.53 15.38
N GLN A 94 -7.01 7.42 16.06
CA GLN A 94 -5.63 7.02 16.38
C GLN A 94 -4.85 6.70 15.12
N ILE A 95 -5.43 5.99 14.15
CA ILE A 95 -4.81 5.74 12.84
C ILE A 95 -4.48 7.06 12.11
N LYS A 96 -5.39 8.04 12.19
CA LYS A 96 -5.22 9.35 11.54
C LYS A 96 -4.23 10.27 12.28
N THR A 97 -4.01 10.10 13.58
CA THR A 97 -3.16 11.01 14.38
C THR A 97 -1.78 10.44 14.70
N ASP A 98 -1.63 9.12 14.68
CA ASP A 98 -0.37 8.45 15.01
C ASP A 98 0.69 8.68 13.93
N ILE A 99 1.91 8.99 14.39
CA ILE A 99 3.03 9.36 13.53
C ILE A 99 3.45 8.20 12.63
N ALA A 100 3.44 6.96 13.13
CA ALA A 100 3.89 5.81 12.35
C ALA A 100 2.92 5.50 11.20
N TRP A 101 1.63 5.73 11.40
CA TRP A 101 0.61 5.69 10.35
C TRP A 101 0.73 6.82 9.35
N GLN A 102 0.94 8.06 9.81
CA GLN A 102 1.20 9.19 8.92
C GLN A 102 2.44 8.98 8.04
N GLU A 103 3.48 8.37 8.59
CA GLU A 103 4.65 7.97 7.80
C GLU A 103 4.31 6.92 6.75
N LEU A 104 3.47 5.92 7.06
CA LEU A 104 2.97 4.96 6.07
C LEU A 104 2.20 5.66 4.94
N PHE A 105 1.28 6.56 5.28
CA PHE A 105 0.49 7.29 4.30
C PHE A 105 1.35 8.19 3.42
N SER A 106 2.35 8.85 4.00
CA SER A 106 3.33 9.63 3.26
C SER A 106 4.14 8.76 2.28
N LEU A 107 4.54 7.56 2.68
CA LEU A 107 5.24 6.63 1.78
C LEU A 107 4.33 6.20 0.62
N CYS A 108 3.05 5.90 0.89
CA CYS A 108 2.06 5.57 -0.14
C CYS A 108 1.86 6.74 -1.12
N ASP A 109 1.74 7.97 -0.63
CA ASP A 109 1.62 9.17 -1.46
C ASP A 109 2.87 9.40 -2.32
N GLN A 110 4.06 9.28 -1.73
CA GLN A 110 5.34 9.38 -2.45
C GLN A 110 5.44 8.34 -3.57
N LEU A 111 5.06 7.09 -3.27
CA LEU A 111 5.05 6.02 -4.26
C LEU A 111 4.04 6.32 -5.37
N LYS A 112 2.82 6.72 -5.03
CA LYS A 112 1.81 7.09 -6.03
C LYS A 112 2.30 8.20 -6.95
N SER A 113 2.86 9.28 -6.38
CA SER A 113 3.44 10.38 -7.16
C SER A 113 4.57 9.90 -8.07
N ARG A 114 5.43 8.98 -7.60
CA ARG A 114 6.48 8.39 -8.43
C ARG A 114 5.89 7.61 -9.60
N LEU A 115 4.88 6.79 -9.36
CA LEU A 115 4.20 5.97 -10.38
C LEU A 115 3.46 6.82 -11.40
N ASP A 116 2.80 7.91 -10.97
CA ASP A 116 2.11 8.82 -11.87
C ASP A 116 3.09 9.62 -12.75
N GLY A 117 4.29 9.90 -12.26
CA GLY A 117 5.36 10.53 -13.03
C GLY A 117 6.13 9.61 -13.99
N LEU A 118 5.89 8.29 -13.95
CA LEU A 118 6.46 7.31 -14.88
C LEU A 118 5.61 7.10 -16.13
N LYS A 119 4.40 7.70 -16.19
CA LYS A 119 3.47 7.61 -17.33
C LYS A 119 3.76 8.63 -18.41
#